data_AF-A0A5K0VJ95-F1
#
_entry.id   AF-A0A5K0VJ95-F1
#
_cell.length_a   1.000
_cell.length_b   1.000
_cell.length_c   1.000
_cell.angle_alpha   90.00
_cell.angle_beta   90.00
_cell.angle_gamma   90.00
#
_symmetry.space_group_name_H-M   'P 1'
#
loop_
_entity.id
_entity.type
_entity.pdbx_description
1 polymer ?
#
loop_
_entity_poly.entity_id
_entity_poly.type
_entity_poly.pdbx_seq_one_letter_code
_entity_poly.pdbx_strand_id
1 'polypeptide(L)'
;NYNYGKIGEGLKINLLDNPEYIEQNATLAFQAAMWVWMNPPKKNQPSPHDVFVGNWKPTKNDTLSKRLPGFGATMNLLYGDQVCGQGFVDSMNNIISHYQYYLDLMGVGRQYSGENLDCAEQVPFNPSSTKSSS
;
A
#
# COMPACT_ATOMS: atom_id res chain seq x y z
N ASN A 1 -16.91 4.53 -2.04
CA ASN A 1 -17.14 4.27 -3.49
C ASN A 1 -16.10 4.90 -4.41
N TYR A 2 -15.26 5.85 -3.96
CA TYR A 2 -14.24 6.51 -4.79
C TYR A 2 -13.26 5.56 -5.51
N ASN A 3 -12.79 4.50 -4.84
CA ASN A 3 -11.83 3.56 -5.43
C ASN A 3 -12.44 2.74 -6.59
N TYR A 4 -13.70 2.31 -6.47
CA TYR A 4 -14.40 1.57 -7.53
C TYR A 4 -14.51 2.39 -8.82
N GLY A 5 -14.77 3.70 -8.71
CA GLY A 5 -14.80 4.59 -9.88
C GLY A 5 -13.45 4.67 -10.60
N LYS A 6 -12.36 4.92 -9.85
CA LYS A 6 -11.01 5.01 -10.43
C LYS A 6 -10.52 3.70 -11.05
N ILE A 7 -10.70 2.59 -10.35
CA ILE A 7 -10.31 1.26 -10.84
C ILE A 7 -11.17 0.93 -12.06
N GLY A 8 -12.48 1.19 -12.00
CA GLY A 8 -13.40 0.96 -13.10
C GLY A 8 -13.04 1.76 -14.36
N GLU A 9 -12.71 3.04 -14.22
CA GLU A 9 -12.21 3.86 -15.32
C GLU A 9 -10.93 3.28 -15.93
N GLY A 10 -9.97 2.89 -15.08
CA GLY A 10 -8.70 2.30 -15.50
C GLY A 10 -8.85 0.95 -16.21
N LEU A 11 -9.80 0.12 -15.78
CA LEU A 11 -10.08 -1.19 -16.35
C LEU A 11 -11.16 -1.16 -17.45
N LYS A 12 -11.80 0.01 -17.68
CA LYS A 12 -12.95 0.20 -18.58
C LYS A 12 -14.14 -0.70 -18.22
N ILE A 13 -14.44 -0.81 -16.93
CA ILE A 13 -15.54 -1.60 -16.36
C ILE A 13 -16.32 -0.69 -15.40
N ASN A 14 -17.66 -0.71 -15.45
CA ASN A 14 -18.48 0.10 -14.55
C ASN A 14 -18.57 -0.50 -13.13
N LEU A 15 -17.44 -0.47 -12.43
CA LEU A 15 -17.33 -0.93 -11.04
C LEU A 15 -17.99 0.01 -10.04
N LEU A 16 -18.23 1.27 -10.40
CA LEU A 16 -18.87 2.24 -9.50
C LEU A 16 -20.32 1.84 -9.18
N ASP A 17 -21.04 1.38 -10.20
CA ASP A 17 -22.43 0.95 -10.08
C ASP A 17 -22.58 -0.56 -9.84
N ASN A 18 -21.54 -1.36 -10.14
CA ASN A 18 -21.56 -2.83 -10.02
C ASN A 18 -20.32 -3.35 -9.25
N PRO A 19 -20.15 -2.99 -7.97
CA PRO A 19 -19.00 -3.40 -7.17
C PRO A 19 -18.89 -4.92 -6.98
N GLU A 20 -20.03 -5.63 -7.00
CA GLU A 20 -20.12 -7.09 -6.84
C GLU A 20 -19.38 -7.88 -7.92
N TYR A 21 -19.05 -7.26 -9.06
CA TYR A 21 -18.27 -7.92 -10.10
C TYR A 21 -16.88 -8.33 -9.62
N ILE A 22 -16.29 -7.60 -8.66
CA ILE A 22 -15.02 -7.97 -8.06
C ILE A 22 -15.14 -9.30 -7.31
N GLU A 23 -16.23 -9.52 -6.57
CA GLU A 23 -16.44 -10.73 -5.77
C GLU A 23 -16.82 -11.94 -6.64
N GLN A 24 -17.44 -11.71 -7.80
CA GLN A 24 -17.93 -12.76 -8.69
C GLN A 24 -16.90 -13.22 -9.74
N ASN A 25 -15.84 -12.43 -9.99
CA ASN A 25 -14.86 -12.73 -11.04
C ASN A 25 -13.43 -12.58 -10.50
N ALA A 26 -12.78 -13.72 -10.28
CA ALA A 26 -11.41 -13.78 -9.76
C ALA A 26 -10.40 -13.03 -10.64
N THR A 27 -10.51 -13.14 -11.97
CA THR A 27 -9.62 -12.41 -12.90
C THR A 27 -9.76 -10.90 -12.72
N LEU A 28 -11.00 -10.42 -12.62
CA LEU A 28 -11.28 -9.01 -12.38
C LEU A 28 -10.78 -8.55 -11.00
N ALA A 29 -10.94 -9.37 -9.97
CA ALA A 29 -10.41 -9.09 -8.64
C ALA A 29 -8.89 -8.89 -8.66
N PHE A 30 -8.16 -9.78 -9.34
CA PHE A 30 -6.71 -9.65 -9.51
C PHE A 30 -6.33 -8.44 -10.37
N GLN A 31 -7.07 -8.15 -11.44
CA GLN A 31 -6.84 -6.94 -12.24
C GLN A 31 -7.03 -5.66 -11.41
N ALA A 32 -8.05 -5.61 -10.56
CA ALA A 32 -8.27 -4.49 -9.64
C ALA A 32 -7.12 -4.36 -8.63
N ALA A 33 -6.68 -5.47 -8.02
CA ALA A 33 -5.53 -5.48 -7.10
C ALA A 33 -4.23 -5.00 -7.78
N MET A 34 -3.95 -5.50 -9.00
CA MET A 34 -2.80 -5.06 -9.79
C MET A 34 -2.92 -3.59 -10.19
N TRP A 35 -4.12 -3.11 -10.50
CA TRP A 35 -4.33 -1.69 -10.79
C TRP A 35 -3.96 -0.84 -9.58
N VAL A 36 -4.39 -1.21 -8.37
CA VAL A 36 -4.02 -0.51 -7.13
C VAL A 36 -2.50 -0.57 -6.89
N TRP A 37 -1.87 -1.71 -7.15
CA TRP A 37 -0.42 -1.89 -7.00
C TRP A 37 0.39 -1.01 -7.95
N MET A 38 -0.06 -0.84 -9.20
CA MET A 38 0.67 -0.16 -10.25
C MET A 38 0.39 1.35 -10.36
N ASN A 39 -0.69 1.85 -9.75
CA ASN A 39 -1.11 3.24 -9.93
C ASN A 39 -0.94 4.08 -8.66
N PRO A 40 -0.42 5.31 -8.77
CA PRO A 40 -0.39 6.25 -7.66
C PRO A 40 -1.77 6.55 -7.06
N PRO A 41 -1.95 6.48 -5.73
CA PRO A 41 -3.21 6.87 -5.09
C PRO A 41 -3.60 8.33 -5.36
N LYS A 42 -2.59 9.21 -5.44
CA LYS A 42 -2.69 10.65 -5.73
C LYS A 42 -1.57 11.09 -6.68
N LYS A 43 -1.80 12.17 -7.44
CA LYS A 43 -0.89 12.68 -8.50
C LYS A 43 0.57 12.91 -8.07
N ASN A 44 0.81 13.26 -6.80
CA ASN A 44 2.14 13.58 -6.26
C ASN A 44 2.67 12.48 -5.32
N GLN A 45 2.09 11.29 -5.33
CA GLN A 45 2.58 10.12 -4.60
C GLN A 45 3.17 9.11 -5.60
N PRO A 46 4.11 8.25 -5.20
CA PRO A 46 4.53 7.12 -6.02
C PRO A 46 3.45 6.03 -6.04
N SER A 47 3.55 5.08 -6.97
CA SER A 47 2.80 3.82 -6.87
C SER A 47 3.42 2.91 -5.80
N PRO A 48 2.65 1.99 -5.18
CA PRO A 48 3.22 0.96 -4.32
C PRO A 48 4.33 0.16 -5.01
N HIS A 49 4.14 -0.16 -6.29
CA HIS A 49 5.14 -0.82 -7.12
C HIS A 49 6.45 -0.02 -7.23
N ASP A 50 6.39 1.27 -7.57
CA ASP A 50 7.59 2.11 -7.72
C ASP A 50 8.40 2.21 -6.43
N VAL A 51 7.73 2.24 -5.27
CA VAL A 51 8.40 2.18 -3.97
C VAL A 51 9.04 0.81 -3.75
N PHE A 52 8.30 -0.27 -4.02
CA PHE A 52 8.75 -1.64 -3.76
C PHE A 52 9.99 -2.00 -4.58
N VAL A 53 10.06 -1.56 -5.84
CA VAL A 53 11.20 -1.86 -6.74
C VAL A 53 12.33 -0.82 -6.67
N GLY A 54 12.20 0.20 -5.82
CA GLY A 54 13.26 1.19 -5.58
C GLY A 54 13.36 2.34 -6.59
N ASN A 55 12.32 2.56 -7.42
CA ASN A 55 12.27 3.68 -8.36
C ASN A 55 11.93 5.01 -7.69
N TRP A 56 11.21 4.97 -6.56
CA TRP A 56 10.81 6.17 -5.84
C TRP A 56 11.96 6.75 -5.02
N LYS A 57 12.21 8.05 -5.20
CA LYS A 57 13.12 8.83 -4.37
C LYS A 57 12.32 9.68 -3.36
N PRO A 58 12.51 9.49 -2.04
CA PRO A 58 11.82 10.28 -1.02
C PRO A 58 12.11 11.78 -1.16
N THR A 59 11.08 12.59 -0.96
CA THR A 59 11.23 14.04 -0.81
C THR A 59 11.71 14.40 0.61
N LYS A 60 12.07 15.66 0.83
CA LYS A 60 12.37 16.15 2.19
C LYS A 60 11.20 15.93 3.16
N ASN A 61 9.97 16.09 2.69
CA ASN A 61 8.79 15.87 3.52
C ASN A 61 8.63 14.39 3.90
N ASP A 62 8.95 13.48 2.98
CA ASP A 62 8.92 12.04 3.25
C ASP A 62 9.97 11.66 4.28
N THR A 63 11.20 12.14 4.16
CA THR A 63 12.25 11.88 5.15
C THR A 63 11.90 12.45 6.53
N LEU A 64 11.30 13.64 6.60
CA LEU A 64 10.83 14.22 7.87
C LEU A 64 9.66 13.43 8.47
N SER A 65 8.86 12.80 7.62
CA SER A 65 7.77 11.89 7.99
C SER A 65 8.24 10.45 8.26
N LYS A 66 9.56 10.23 8.31
CA LYS A 66 10.21 8.91 8.45
C LYS A 66 9.87 7.90 7.34
N ARG A 67 9.32 8.37 6.22
CA ARG A 67 9.01 7.54 5.04
C ARG A 67 10.27 7.34 4.21
N LEU A 68 10.87 6.16 4.30
CA LEU A 68 12.09 5.76 3.61
C LEU A 68 11.80 4.63 2.60
N PRO A 69 12.66 4.41 1.59
CA PRO A 69 12.46 3.33 0.62
C PRO A 69 12.48 1.97 1.32
N GLY A 70 11.50 1.13 1.02
CA GLY A 70 11.34 -0.18 1.63
C GLY A 70 9.87 -0.60 1.74
N PHE A 71 9.66 -1.81 2.23
CA PHE A 71 8.33 -2.42 2.32
C PHE A 71 7.39 -1.63 3.24
N GLY A 72 7.90 -0.97 4.26
CA GLY A 72 7.12 -0.11 5.14
C GLY A 72 6.46 1.05 4.40
N ALA A 73 7.16 1.71 3.47
CA ALA A 73 6.57 2.78 2.66
C ALA A 73 5.58 2.24 1.61
N THR A 74 5.85 1.05 1.05
CA THR A 74 4.89 0.34 0.19
C THR A 74 3.59 0.05 0.95
N MET A 75 3.71 -0.48 2.17
CA MET A 75 2.57 -0.77 3.06
C MET A 75 1.82 0.52 3.45
N ASN A 76 2.54 1.61 3.71
CA ASN A 76 1.97 2.90 4.04
C ASN A 76 1.10 3.47 2.90
N LEU A 77 1.50 3.29 1.63
CA LEU A 77 0.68 3.70 0.48
C LEU A 77 -0.62 2.91 0.36
N LEU A 78 -0.60 1.62 0.73
CA LEU A 78 -1.74 0.72 0.61
C LEU A 78 -2.70 0.79 1.81
N TYR A 79 -2.16 0.86 3.03
CA TYR A 79 -2.89 0.63 4.28
C TYR A 79 -2.52 1.64 5.39
N GLY A 80 -1.85 2.74 5.03
CA GLY A 80 -1.17 3.60 6.01
C GLY A 80 -2.07 4.18 7.10
N ASP A 81 -3.33 4.49 6.79
CA ASP A 81 -4.31 4.99 7.75
C ASP A 81 -4.78 3.94 8.77
N GLN A 82 -4.52 2.66 8.50
CA GLN A 82 -4.92 1.53 9.36
C GLN A 82 -3.76 0.94 10.15
N VAL A 83 -2.54 0.96 9.60
CA VAL A 83 -1.42 0.19 10.15
C VAL A 83 -0.15 0.99 10.45
N CYS A 84 -0.05 2.25 10.01
CA CYS A 84 1.18 3.04 10.15
C CYS A 84 1.06 4.20 11.15
N GLY A 85 2.20 4.63 11.72
CA GLY A 85 2.27 5.80 12.61
C GLY A 85 1.66 5.59 14.00
N GLN A 86 1.44 4.33 14.39
CA GLN A 86 0.80 3.95 15.66
C GLN A 86 1.63 2.92 16.47
N GLY A 87 2.93 2.80 16.15
CA GLY A 87 3.82 1.81 16.76
C GLY A 87 3.70 0.43 16.12
N PHE A 88 4.30 -0.57 16.77
CA PHE A 88 4.30 -1.96 16.32
C PHE A 88 2.97 -2.64 16.64
N VAL A 89 2.00 -2.52 15.74
CA VAL A 89 0.69 -3.17 15.86
C VAL A 89 0.65 -4.53 15.16
N ASP A 90 -0.21 -5.42 15.64
CA ASP A 90 -0.34 -6.77 15.10
C ASP A 90 -0.73 -6.79 13.61
N SER A 91 -1.59 -5.87 13.17
CA SER A 91 -2.01 -5.78 11.77
C SER A 91 -0.84 -5.50 10.82
N MET A 92 0.09 -4.63 11.21
CA MET A 92 1.33 -4.35 10.48
C MET A 92 2.26 -5.57 10.50
N ASN A 93 2.49 -6.15 11.68
CA ASN A 93 3.37 -7.29 11.84
C ASN A 93 2.88 -8.53 11.06
N ASN A 94 1.56 -8.70 10.93
CA ASN A 94 0.97 -9.75 10.11
C ASN A 94 1.31 -9.56 8.62
N ILE A 95 1.23 -8.34 8.08
CA ILE A 95 1.61 -8.05 6.69
C ILE A 95 3.10 -8.34 6.46
N ILE A 96 3.96 -7.90 7.38
CA ILE A 96 5.41 -8.16 7.33
C ILE A 96 5.70 -9.67 7.36
N SER A 97 5.03 -10.40 8.25
CA SER A 97 5.22 -11.85 8.39
C SER A 97 4.82 -12.60 7.11
N HIS A 98 3.74 -12.19 6.43
CA HIS A 98 3.35 -12.76 5.15
C HIS A 98 4.38 -12.49 4.06
N TYR A 99 4.90 -11.25 3.97
CA TYR A 99 5.94 -10.92 3.01
C TYR A 99 7.19 -11.78 3.21
N GLN A 100 7.68 -11.88 4.44
CA GLN A 100 8.84 -12.71 4.79
C GLN A 100 8.60 -14.19 4.52
N TYR A 101 7.39 -14.70 4.82
CA TYR A 101 7.00 -16.07 4.51
C TYR A 101 7.06 -16.35 3.01
N TYR A 102 6.56 -15.44 2.17
CA TYR A 102 6.63 -15.62 0.72
C TYR A 102 8.07 -15.57 0.18
N LEU A 103 8.95 -14.75 0.77
CA LEU A 103 10.37 -14.76 0.42
C LEU A 103 11.01 -16.13 0.69
N ASP A 104 10.68 -16.75 1.82
CA ASP A 104 11.16 -18.10 2.14
C ASP A 104 10.61 -19.14 1.14
N LEU A 105 9.31 -19.09 0.83
CA LEU A 105 8.67 -20.01 -0.12
C LEU A 105 9.28 -19.90 -1.53
N MET A 106 9.67 -18.70 -1.96
CA MET A 106 10.31 -18.47 -3.26
C MET A 106 11.80 -18.83 -3.27
N GLY A 107 12.38 -19.24 -2.15
CA GLY A 107 13.81 -19.55 -2.03
C GLY A 107 14.73 -18.32 -2.01
N VAL A 108 14.17 -17.12 -1.83
CA VAL A 108 14.95 -15.89 -1.64
C VAL A 108 15.46 -15.85 -0.21
N GLY A 109 14.58 -16.06 0.77
CA GLY A 109 14.87 -16.02 2.20
C GLY A 109 14.50 -14.69 2.86
N ARG A 110 13.85 -14.76 4.02
CA ARG A 110 13.36 -13.58 4.77
C ARG A 110 14.42 -12.57 5.16
N GLN A 111 15.68 -13.00 5.30
CA GLN A 111 16.82 -12.12 5.58
C GLN A 111 17.05 -11.07 4.48
N TYR A 112 16.50 -11.30 3.28
CA TYR A 112 16.54 -10.35 2.17
C TYR A 112 15.27 -9.51 2.05
N SER A 113 14.49 -9.38 3.12
CA SER A 113 13.29 -8.52 3.14
C SER A 113 13.58 -7.01 2.96
N GLY A 114 14.86 -6.63 2.93
CA GLY A 114 15.31 -5.24 2.82
C GLY A 114 15.23 -4.47 4.13
N GLU A 115 15.72 -3.24 4.09
CA GLU A 115 15.60 -2.28 5.20
C GLU A 115 14.23 -1.57 5.18
N ASN A 116 13.90 -0.85 6.25
CA ASN A 116 12.65 -0.09 6.39
C ASN A 116 11.40 -0.97 6.16
N LEU A 117 11.39 -2.15 6.79
CA LEU A 117 10.39 -3.18 6.62
C LEU A 117 9.02 -2.79 7.22
N ASP A 118 9.04 -2.02 8.31
CA ASP A 118 7.86 -1.58 9.03
C ASP A 118 7.50 -0.12 8.75
N CYS A 119 6.29 0.26 9.19
CA CYS A 119 5.82 1.63 9.15
C CYS A 119 5.37 2.16 10.52
N ALA A 120 5.91 1.60 11.61
CA ALA A 120 5.47 1.88 12.98
C ALA A 120 5.54 3.37 13.32
N GLU A 121 6.61 4.03 12.87
CA GLU A 121 6.87 5.45 13.11
C GLU A 121 6.64 6.34 11.89
N GLN A 122 6.22 5.77 10.76
CA GLN A 122 6.00 6.53 9.54
C GLN A 122 4.68 7.28 9.60
N VAL A 123 4.69 8.58 9.31
CA VAL A 123 3.44 9.34 9.18
C VAL A 123 2.67 8.82 7.95
N PRO A 124 1.38 8.46 8.07
CA PRO A 124 0.60 7.97 6.93
C PRO A 124 0.64 8.91 5.73
N PHE A 125 0.74 8.38 4.51
CA PHE A 125 0.63 9.19 3.28
C PHE A 125 -0.76 9.82 3.13
N ASN A 126 -1.79 9.10 3.57
CA ASN A 126 -3.19 9.46 3.43
C ASN A 126 -3.92 9.23 4.77
N PRO A 127 -3.63 10.01 5.83
CA PRO A 127 -4.27 9.81 7.11
C PRO A 127 -5.78 10.02 6.98
N SER A 128 -6.56 9.13 7.59
CA SER A 128 -7.98 9.38 7.85
C SER A 128 -8.12 10.71 8.58
N SER A 129 -9.05 11.57 8.16
CA SER A 129 -9.29 12.83 8.87
C SER A 129 -9.63 12.53 10.33
N THR A 130 -8.72 12.82 11.25
CA THR A 130 -9.08 12.96 12.66
C THR A 130 -10.13 14.06 12.70
N LYS A 131 -11.33 13.75 13.22
CA LYS A 131 -12.18 14.81 13.76
C LYS A 131 -11.27 15.55 14.74
N SER A 132 -10.95 16.80 14.44
CA SER A 132 -10.28 17.66 15.39
C SER A 132 -11.16 17.68 16.63
N SER A 133 -10.69 17.08 17.72
CA SER A 133 -11.23 17.36 19.04
C SER A 133 -10.96 18.84 19.29
N SER A 134 -11.97 19.67 19.07
CA SER A 134 -12.06 21.03 19.59
C SER A 134 -13.07 21.02 20.71
#